data_AF-A0A5N5SLC9-F1
#
_entry.id   AF-A0A5N5SLC9-F1
#
_cell.length_a   1.000
_cell.length_b   1.000
_cell.length_c   1.000
_cell.angle_alpha   90.00
_cell.angle_beta   90.00
_cell.angle_gamma   90.00
#
_symmetry.space_group_name_H-M   'P 1'
#
loop_
_entity.id
_entity.type
_entity.pdbx_description
1 polymer ?
#
loop_
_entity_poly.entity_id
_entity_poly.type
_entity_poly.pdbx_seq_one_letter_code
_entity_poly.pdbx_strand_id
1 'polypeptide(L)'
;MGSQRVKEVEDKLIKINEIGIGDSESTKDAIVDLSEIITTGLSSEDEDLCISILFKEGGLVEFCKAVACDNRFINAKKEALDLFNFLFEKKSVLVMKYANQLEKLSRQLYNANDSSKVRCSALNLFCTLLLKASHELEFEGFDFGRFVEQLYIDIKKNKGSLVTLGILCNCCPENVAPKANLILKILKEQLIKKTGRQPDLTVAAGAVKGLTYYINNFPQGLEDNSAFYSDLYPHIHKLLNPELKLPKREAQRGI
;
A
#
# COMPACT_ATOMS: atom_id res chain seq x y z
N MET A 1 35.74 -8.90 -2.62
CA MET A 1 34.45 -9.55 -2.28
C MET A 1 33.26 -8.90 -2.98
N GLY A 2 33.23 -7.57 -3.17
CA GLY A 2 32.06 -6.89 -3.73
C GLY A 2 31.59 -7.32 -5.13
N SER A 3 32.54 -7.56 -6.04
CA SER A 3 32.25 -8.05 -7.39
C SER A 3 31.52 -9.42 -7.44
N GLN A 4 31.65 -10.27 -6.41
CA GLN A 4 31.04 -11.59 -6.40
C GLN A 4 29.54 -11.55 -6.07
N ARG A 5 29.12 -10.68 -5.15
CA ARG A 5 27.70 -10.52 -4.77
C ARG A 5 26.90 -9.82 -5.86
N VAL A 6 27.49 -8.82 -6.50
CA VAL A 6 26.88 -8.14 -7.66
C VAL A 6 26.62 -9.14 -8.78
N LYS A 7 27.60 -9.99 -9.10
CA LYS A 7 27.45 -11.04 -10.10
C LYS A 7 26.36 -12.06 -9.71
N GLU A 8 26.29 -12.43 -8.43
CA GLU A 8 25.24 -13.32 -7.92
C GLU A 8 23.83 -12.73 -8.13
N VAL A 9 23.65 -11.43 -7.91
CA VAL A 9 22.39 -10.71 -8.20
C VAL A 9 22.06 -10.75 -9.69
N GLU A 10 23.04 -10.48 -10.56
CA GLU A 10 22.85 -10.55 -12.01
C GLU A 10 22.47 -11.95 -12.49
N ASP A 11 23.19 -12.98 -12.03
CA ASP A 11 22.92 -14.38 -12.38
C ASP A 11 21.52 -14.81 -11.92
N LYS A 12 21.05 -14.33 -10.76
CA LYS A 12 19.69 -14.59 -10.26
C LYS A 12 18.63 -13.90 -11.11
N LEU A 13 18.85 -12.65 -11.54
CA LEU A 13 17.92 -11.94 -12.42
C LEU A 13 17.84 -12.58 -13.80
N ILE A 14 18.97 -13.03 -14.37
CA ILE A 14 18.98 -13.78 -15.62
C ILE A 14 18.09 -15.03 -15.48
N LYS A 15 18.28 -15.81 -14.41
CA LYS A 15 17.43 -16.97 -14.12
C LYS A 15 15.96 -16.61 -13.98
N ILE A 16 15.62 -15.53 -13.25
CA ILE A 16 14.23 -15.08 -13.10
C ILE A 16 13.60 -14.78 -14.46
N ASN A 17 14.32 -14.14 -15.39
CA ASN A 17 13.81 -13.82 -16.72
C ASN A 17 13.77 -15.02 -17.67
N GLU A 18 14.72 -15.95 -17.58
CA GLU A 18 14.73 -17.19 -18.36
C GLU A 18 13.61 -18.15 -17.92
N ILE A 19 13.40 -18.27 -16.61
CA ILE A 19 12.41 -19.16 -16.00
C ILE A 19 11.00 -18.54 -16.05
N GLY A 20 10.91 -17.20 -16.07
CA GLY A 20 9.70 -16.38 -15.97
C GLY A 20 8.61 -16.63 -17.03
N ILE A 21 8.81 -17.57 -17.95
CA ILE A 21 7.82 -18.00 -18.95
C ILE A 21 7.27 -19.42 -18.66
N GLY A 22 7.98 -20.25 -17.88
CA GLY A 22 7.68 -21.68 -17.70
C GLY A 22 7.43 -22.19 -16.27
N ASP A 23 8.28 -21.87 -15.29
CA ASP A 23 8.24 -22.46 -13.94
C ASP A 23 8.13 -21.41 -12.82
N SER A 24 6.91 -21.26 -12.29
CA SER A 24 6.59 -20.19 -11.35
C SER A 24 7.12 -20.37 -9.93
N GLU A 25 7.35 -21.61 -9.49
CA GLU A 25 7.84 -21.87 -8.13
C GLU A 25 9.35 -21.62 -8.03
N SER A 26 10.12 -22.12 -9.01
CA SER A 26 11.55 -21.82 -9.10
C SER A 26 11.81 -20.32 -9.26
N THR A 27 10.93 -19.60 -9.98
CA THR A 27 11.01 -18.14 -10.09
C THR A 27 10.77 -17.45 -8.75
N LYS A 28 9.78 -17.93 -7.97
CA LYS A 28 9.52 -17.41 -6.61
C LYS A 28 10.73 -17.62 -5.72
N ASP A 29 11.30 -18.82 -5.70
CA ASP A 29 12.47 -19.14 -4.86
C ASP A 29 13.68 -18.29 -5.26
N ALA A 30 13.91 -18.08 -6.57
CA ALA A 30 14.98 -17.18 -7.03
C ALA A 30 14.80 -15.73 -6.55
N ILE A 31 13.56 -15.23 -6.48
CA ILE A 31 13.25 -13.88 -5.95
C ILE A 31 13.46 -13.83 -4.43
N VAL A 32 13.14 -14.91 -3.70
CA VAL A 32 13.39 -15.00 -2.25
C VAL A 32 14.89 -14.95 -1.96
N ASP A 33 15.69 -15.77 -2.67
CA ASP A 33 17.15 -15.76 -2.55
C ASP A 33 17.73 -14.38 -2.88
N LEU A 34 17.25 -13.77 -3.97
CA LEU A 34 17.63 -12.41 -4.37
C LEU A 34 17.32 -11.40 -3.25
N SER A 35 16.15 -11.51 -2.63
CA SER A 35 15.74 -10.66 -1.51
C SER A 35 16.68 -10.83 -0.32
N GLU A 36 17.08 -12.06 0.00
CA GLU A 36 18.01 -12.32 1.10
C GLU A 36 19.39 -11.70 0.84
N ILE A 37 19.92 -11.82 -0.38
CA ILE A 37 21.19 -11.19 -0.78
C ILE A 37 21.12 -9.66 -0.66
N ILE A 38 20.01 -9.05 -1.08
CA ILE A 38 19.86 -7.59 -1.06
C ILE A 38 19.63 -7.07 0.36
N THR A 39 18.95 -7.83 1.21
CA THR A 39 18.58 -7.40 2.56
C THR A 39 19.68 -7.66 3.58
N THR A 40 20.65 -8.54 3.30
CA THR A 40 21.68 -8.94 4.27
C THR A 40 23.12 -8.74 3.75
N GLY A 41 23.97 -8.12 4.57
CA GLY A 41 25.42 -8.27 4.47
C GLY A 41 26.11 -7.70 3.21
N LEU A 42 25.52 -6.68 2.56
CA LEU A 42 26.21 -5.94 1.49
C LEU A 42 27.07 -4.82 2.06
N SER A 43 28.24 -4.59 1.44
CA SER A 43 28.97 -3.34 1.64
C SER A 43 28.18 -2.17 1.04
N SER A 44 28.42 -0.94 1.49
CA SER A 44 27.68 0.23 0.99
C SER A 44 27.81 0.44 -0.53
N GLU A 45 28.97 0.13 -1.11
CA GLU A 45 29.19 0.25 -2.56
C GLU A 45 28.46 -0.85 -3.35
N ASP A 46 28.50 -2.09 -2.86
CA ASP A 46 27.78 -3.20 -3.49
C ASP A 46 26.26 -3.03 -3.39
N GLU A 47 25.80 -2.40 -2.32
CA GLU A 47 24.39 -2.17 -2.06
C GLU A 47 23.73 -1.29 -3.12
N ASP A 48 24.30 -0.11 -3.44
CA ASP A 48 23.74 0.76 -4.48
C ASP A 48 23.79 0.10 -5.86
N LEU A 49 24.87 -0.63 -6.17
CA LEU A 49 24.99 -1.32 -7.46
C LEU A 49 23.97 -2.45 -7.60
N CYS A 50 23.86 -3.32 -6.59
CA CYS A 50 22.87 -4.40 -6.56
C CYS A 50 21.44 -3.88 -6.64
N ILE A 51 21.13 -2.80 -5.91
CA ILE A 51 19.82 -2.15 -6.00
C ILE A 51 19.59 -1.61 -7.40
N SER A 52 20.55 -0.88 -7.97
CA SER A 52 20.43 -0.30 -9.32
C SER A 52 20.16 -1.37 -10.39
N ILE A 53 20.72 -2.58 -10.21
CA ILE A 53 20.50 -3.74 -11.09
C ILE A 53 19.05 -4.27 -11.03
N LEU A 54 18.30 -4.09 -9.94
CA LEU A 54 16.88 -4.49 -9.89
C LEU A 54 15.99 -3.66 -10.82
N PHE A 55 16.40 -2.42 -11.08
CA PHE A 55 15.60 -1.41 -11.78
C PHE A 55 16.04 -1.17 -13.23
N LYS A 56 17.20 -1.71 -13.64
CA LYS A 56 17.72 -1.65 -15.02
C LYS A 56 16.90 -2.55 -15.97
N GLU A 57 17.20 -2.46 -17.27
CA GLU A 57 16.66 -3.35 -18.29
C GLU A 57 17.04 -4.82 -18.01
N GLY A 58 16.10 -5.73 -18.14
CA GLY A 58 16.19 -7.10 -17.65
C GLY A 58 16.14 -7.23 -16.12
N GLY A 59 15.78 -6.16 -15.41
CA GLY A 59 15.65 -6.17 -13.95
C GLY A 59 14.36 -6.81 -13.45
N LEU A 60 14.22 -6.87 -12.12
CA LEU A 60 13.04 -7.46 -11.46
C LEU A 60 11.74 -6.69 -11.78
N VAL A 61 11.84 -5.38 -12.02
CA VAL A 61 10.71 -4.56 -12.44
C VAL A 61 10.17 -5.03 -13.81
N GLU A 62 11.04 -5.34 -14.76
CA GLU A 62 10.63 -5.79 -16.10
C GLU A 62 10.01 -7.17 -16.06
N PHE A 63 10.57 -8.09 -15.28
CA PHE A 63 9.93 -9.38 -14.99
C PHE A 63 8.48 -9.17 -14.52
N CYS A 64 8.27 -8.32 -13.52
CA CYS A 64 6.94 -8.06 -12.97
C CYS A 64 5.97 -7.44 -14.00
N LYS A 65 6.46 -6.58 -14.89
CA LYS A 65 5.67 -6.05 -16.02
C LYS A 65 5.29 -7.14 -17.01
N ALA A 66 6.23 -8.03 -17.35
CA ALA A 66 6.01 -9.11 -18.31
C ALA A 66 4.96 -10.13 -17.82
N VAL A 67 4.99 -10.46 -16.53
CA VAL A 67 4.04 -11.43 -15.93
C VAL A 67 2.84 -10.77 -15.24
N ALA A 68 2.56 -9.50 -15.52
CA ALA A 68 1.56 -8.71 -14.80
C ALA A 68 0.19 -9.41 -14.76
N CYS A 69 -0.27 -9.94 -15.89
CA CYS A 69 -1.56 -10.63 -16.04
C CYS A 69 -1.47 -12.17 -15.88
N ASP A 70 -0.27 -12.72 -15.64
CA ASP A 70 -0.08 -14.17 -15.56
C ASP A 70 -0.30 -14.68 -14.13
N ASN A 71 -1.36 -15.47 -13.93
CA ASN A 71 -1.73 -16.01 -12.63
C ASN A 71 -0.80 -17.12 -12.13
N ARG A 72 0.04 -17.72 -12.99
CA ARG A 72 1.05 -18.70 -12.56
C ARG A 72 2.06 -18.07 -11.59
N PHE A 73 2.35 -16.78 -11.78
CA PHE A 73 3.38 -16.04 -11.03
C PHE A 73 2.84 -15.22 -9.85
N ILE A 74 1.70 -15.61 -9.26
CA ILE A 74 1.10 -14.88 -8.12
C ILE A 74 2.10 -14.72 -6.95
N ASN A 75 2.76 -15.81 -6.53
CA ASN A 75 3.68 -15.75 -5.40
C ASN A 75 4.96 -14.98 -5.75
N ALA A 76 5.51 -15.19 -6.96
CA ALA A 76 6.67 -14.45 -7.44
C ALA A 76 6.44 -12.93 -7.48
N LYS A 77 5.28 -12.49 -8.01
CA LYS A 77 4.88 -11.07 -8.00
C LYS A 77 4.76 -10.50 -6.58
N LYS A 78 4.18 -11.28 -5.66
CA LYS A 78 4.06 -10.89 -4.24
C LYS A 78 5.45 -10.69 -3.63
N GLU A 79 6.37 -11.64 -3.77
CA GLU A 79 7.70 -11.53 -3.16
C GLU A 79 8.50 -10.37 -3.75
N ALA A 80 8.39 -10.11 -5.06
CA ALA A 80 9.01 -8.95 -5.68
C ALA A 80 8.45 -7.62 -5.13
N LEU A 81 7.13 -7.50 -5.01
CA LEU A 81 6.47 -6.33 -4.42
C LEU A 81 6.90 -6.11 -2.97
N ASP A 82 7.03 -7.18 -2.18
CA ASP A 82 7.46 -7.10 -0.79
C ASP A 82 8.93 -6.67 -0.66
N LEU A 83 9.81 -7.14 -1.55
CA LEU A 83 11.19 -6.66 -1.64
C LEU A 83 11.24 -5.17 -1.96
N PHE A 84 10.47 -4.72 -2.96
CA PHE A 84 10.39 -3.30 -3.29
C PHE A 84 9.87 -2.45 -2.12
N ASN A 85 8.86 -2.95 -1.40
CA ASN A 85 8.33 -2.29 -0.22
C ASN A 85 9.39 -2.22 0.90
N PHE A 86 10.14 -3.29 1.12
CA PHE A 86 11.26 -3.29 2.08
C PHE A 86 12.32 -2.24 1.70
N LEU A 87 12.71 -2.18 0.43
CA LEU A 87 13.70 -1.23 -0.05
C LEU A 87 13.25 0.22 0.19
N PHE A 88 11.98 0.54 -0.10
CA PHE A 88 11.45 1.88 0.20
C PHE A 88 11.30 2.15 1.70
N GLU A 89 10.95 1.13 2.49
CA GLU A 89 10.84 1.28 3.94
C GLU A 89 12.19 1.54 4.62
N LYS A 90 13.21 0.75 4.25
CA LYS A 90 14.49 0.68 4.98
C LYS A 90 15.66 1.38 4.28
N LYS A 91 15.60 1.53 2.96
CA LYS A 91 16.69 2.04 2.12
C LYS A 91 16.23 3.18 1.19
N SER A 92 15.24 3.96 1.64
CA SER A 92 14.57 5.02 0.84
C SER A 92 15.53 5.93 0.08
N VAL A 93 16.64 6.34 0.70
CA VAL A 93 17.66 7.21 0.08
C VAL A 93 18.22 6.60 -1.21
N LEU A 94 18.46 5.29 -1.25
CA LEU A 94 19.03 4.60 -2.41
C LEU A 94 18.01 4.39 -3.53
N VAL A 95 16.74 4.24 -3.17
CA VAL A 95 15.67 3.90 -4.12
C VAL A 95 14.77 5.05 -4.52
N MET A 96 14.96 6.25 -3.96
CA MET A 96 14.11 7.41 -4.26
C MET A 96 14.04 7.72 -5.76
N LYS A 97 15.18 7.60 -6.47
CA LYS A 97 15.29 7.75 -7.94
C LYS A 97 14.36 6.81 -8.75
N TYR A 98 13.85 5.74 -8.14
CA TYR A 98 12.96 4.75 -8.77
C TYR A 98 11.49 4.87 -8.33
N ALA A 99 11.13 5.89 -7.53
CA ALA A 99 9.79 6.03 -6.96
C ALA A 99 8.69 6.00 -8.03
N ASN A 100 8.85 6.79 -9.11
CA ASN A 100 7.90 6.83 -10.22
C ASN A 100 7.74 5.49 -10.95
N GLN A 101 8.84 4.75 -11.11
CA GLN A 101 8.81 3.44 -11.77
C GLN A 101 8.00 2.42 -10.94
N LEU A 102 8.19 2.42 -9.62
CA LEU A 102 7.47 1.54 -8.70
C LEU A 102 6.03 1.97 -8.47
N GLU A 103 5.75 3.27 -8.49
CA GLU A 103 4.38 3.80 -8.44
C GLU A 103 3.57 3.22 -9.60
N LYS A 104 4.08 3.38 -10.82
CA LYS A 104 3.45 2.85 -12.05
C LYS A 104 3.29 1.33 -11.99
N LEU A 105 4.33 0.62 -11.53
CA LEU A 105 4.30 -0.84 -11.38
C LEU A 105 3.24 -1.29 -10.37
N SER A 106 3.18 -0.65 -9.20
CA SER A 106 2.24 -1.01 -8.13
C SER A 106 0.79 -0.85 -8.60
N ARG A 107 0.46 0.23 -9.30
CA ARG A 107 -0.86 0.42 -9.91
C ARG A 107 -1.16 -0.61 -11.00
N GLN A 108 -0.19 -0.87 -11.88
CA GLN A 108 -0.35 -1.88 -12.93
C GLN A 108 -0.68 -3.25 -12.34
N LEU A 109 0.10 -3.70 -11.34
CA LEU A 109 -0.11 -4.99 -10.70
C LEU A 109 -1.41 -5.04 -9.89
N TYR A 110 -1.80 -3.96 -9.22
CA TYR A 110 -3.09 -3.88 -8.54
C TYR A 110 -4.27 -4.05 -9.50
N ASN A 111 -4.23 -3.38 -10.64
CA ASN A 111 -5.33 -3.38 -11.61
C ASN A 111 -5.38 -4.65 -12.48
N ALA A 112 -4.23 -5.25 -12.78
CA ALA A 112 -4.13 -6.43 -13.64
C ALA A 112 -4.40 -7.77 -12.94
N ASN A 113 -4.59 -7.78 -11.62
CA ASN A 113 -4.68 -9.01 -10.83
C ASN A 113 -5.96 -9.08 -9.99
N ASP A 114 -6.54 -10.28 -9.91
CA ASP A 114 -7.66 -10.59 -9.00
C ASP A 114 -7.20 -11.23 -7.68
N SER A 115 -5.96 -11.70 -7.62
CA SER A 115 -5.37 -12.31 -6.43
C SER A 115 -5.22 -11.29 -5.31
N SER A 116 -5.83 -11.57 -4.15
CA SER A 116 -5.71 -10.72 -2.96
C SER A 116 -4.26 -10.56 -2.50
N LYS A 117 -3.42 -11.60 -2.64
CA LYS A 117 -2.00 -11.53 -2.27
C LYS A 117 -1.27 -10.42 -3.04
N VAL A 118 -1.36 -10.45 -4.37
CA VAL A 118 -0.68 -9.47 -5.24
C VAL A 118 -1.26 -8.08 -5.01
N ARG A 119 -2.59 -7.96 -4.96
CA ARG A 119 -3.26 -6.67 -4.76
C ARG A 119 -2.90 -6.03 -3.42
N CYS A 120 -2.84 -6.81 -2.34
CA CYS A 120 -2.44 -6.31 -1.02
C CYS A 120 -0.99 -5.82 -1.03
N SER A 121 -0.05 -6.61 -1.54
CA SER A 121 1.36 -6.19 -1.63
C SER A 121 1.54 -4.97 -2.54
N ALA A 122 0.79 -4.90 -3.64
CA ALA A 122 0.82 -3.75 -4.54
C ALA A 122 0.27 -2.47 -3.87
N LEU A 123 -0.85 -2.56 -3.16
CA LEU A 123 -1.38 -1.44 -2.39
C LEU A 123 -0.45 -1.03 -1.25
N ASN A 124 0.21 -1.99 -0.58
CA ASN A 124 1.20 -1.68 0.46
C ASN A 124 2.36 -0.87 -0.11
N LEU A 125 2.96 -1.33 -1.22
CA LEU A 125 4.03 -0.59 -1.90
C LEU A 125 3.56 0.82 -2.33
N PHE A 126 2.37 0.93 -2.93
CA PHE A 126 1.79 2.21 -3.33
C PHE A 126 1.61 3.15 -2.14
N CYS A 127 1.10 2.66 -1.01
CA CYS A 127 0.94 3.44 0.21
C CYS A 127 2.29 3.91 0.79
N THR A 128 3.30 3.04 0.79
CA THR A 128 4.65 3.38 1.24
C THR A 128 5.26 4.48 0.35
N LEU A 129 5.10 4.38 -0.96
CA LEU A 129 5.54 5.40 -1.91
C LEU A 129 4.84 6.74 -1.65
N LEU A 130 3.51 6.75 -1.48
CA LEU A 130 2.77 7.97 -1.15
C LEU A 130 3.26 8.61 0.15
N LEU A 131 3.52 7.81 1.19
CA LEU A 131 3.94 8.34 2.50
C LEU A 131 5.37 8.85 2.52
N LYS A 132 6.28 8.27 1.72
CA LYS A 132 7.71 8.59 1.76
C LYS A 132 8.21 9.47 0.62
N ALA A 133 7.53 9.42 -0.53
CA ALA A 133 8.02 9.99 -1.78
C ALA A 133 6.95 10.84 -2.50
N SER A 134 5.87 11.27 -1.84
CA SER A 134 4.76 12.00 -2.49
C SER A 134 5.21 13.19 -3.36
N HIS A 135 6.26 13.90 -2.96
CA HIS A 135 6.81 15.04 -3.69
C HIS A 135 7.58 14.66 -4.96
N GLU A 136 8.04 13.42 -5.06
CA GLU A 136 8.74 12.88 -6.23
C GLU A 136 7.78 12.18 -7.21
N LEU A 137 6.54 11.90 -6.79
CA LEU A 137 5.61 11.11 -7.57
C LEU A 137 4.89 11.95 -8.63
N GLU A 138 5.04 11.51 -9.87
CA GLU A 138 4.34 12.01 -11.04
C GLU A 138 3.13 11.11 -11.33
N PHE A 139 1.95 11.63 -11.04
CA PHE A 139 0.68 10.93 -11.29
C PHE A 139 0.17 11.10 -12.73
N GLU A 140 1.07 11.07 -13.70
CA GLU A 140 0.72 11.27 -15.11
C GLU A 140 -0.30 10.21 -15.58
N GLY A 141 -1.43 10.68 -16.11
CA GLY A 141 -2.53 9.82 -16.57
C GLY A 141 -3.26 9.05 -15.47
N PHE A 142 -3.02 9.35 -14.18
CA PHE A 142 -3.69 8.67 -13.09
C PHE A 142 -5.03 9.34 -12.73
N ASP A 143 -6.11 8.60 -12.94
CA ASP A 143 -7.45 9.04 -12.54
C ASP A 143 -7.73 8.65 -11.08
N PHE A 144 -7.44 9.59 -10.18
CA PHE A 144 -7.72 9.47 -8.75
C PHE A 144 -9.21 9.22 -8.46
N GLY A 145 -10.10 9.85 -9.23
CA GLY A 145 -11.54 9.72 -9.05
C GLY A 145 -11.99 8.27 -9.28
N ARG A 146 -11.59 7.71 -10.42
CA ARG A 146 -11.86 6.31 -10.77
C ARG A 146 -11.18 5.34 -9.81
N PHE A 147 -9.96 5.65 -9.36
CA PHE A 147 -9.25 4.79 -8.41
C PHE A 147 -9.96 4.73 -7.05
N VAL A 148 -10.45 5.86 -6.53
CA VAL A 148 -11.25 5.89 -5.29
C VAL A 148 -12.55 5.10 -5.45
N GLU A 149 -13.22 5.21 -6.59
CA GLU A 149 -14.44 4.42 -6.87
C GLU A 149 -14.15 2.92 -6.95
N GLN A 150 -13.05 2.54 -7.59
CA GLN A 150 -12.60 1.15 -7.66
C GLN A 150 -12.29 0.60 -6.27
N LEU A 151 -11.51 1.34 -5.45
CA LEU A 151 -11.24 0.97 -4.06
C LEU A 151 -12.52 0.81 -3.25
N TYR A 152 -13.52 1.66 -3.46
CA TYR A 152 -14.81 1.52 -2.79
C TYR A 152 -15.53 0.21 -3.15
N ILE A 153 -15.55 -0.14 -4.44
CA ILE A 153 -16.11 -1.41 -4.92
C ILE A 153 -15.36 -2.58 -4.27
N ASP A 154 -14.03 -2.49 -4.18
CA ASP A 154 -13.20 -3.55 -3.61
C ASP A 154 -13.37 -3.67 -2.09
N ILE A 155 -13.51 -2.56 -1.36
CA ILE A 155 -13.82 -2.53 0.08
C ILE A 155 -15.16 -3.23 0.34
N LYS A 156 -16.19 -2.99 -0.48
CA LYS A 156 -17.48 -3.69 -0.36
C LYS A 156 -17.37 -5.20 -0.55
N LYS A 157 -16.36 -5.65 -1.31
CA LYS A 157 -16.07 -7.07 -1.54
C LYS A 157 -15.05 -7.65 -0.54
N ASN A 158 -14.67 -6.91 0.50
CA ASN A 158 -13.59 -7.24 1.44
C ASN A 158 -12.23 -7.49 0.76
N LYS A 159 -11.95 -6.77 -0.34
CA LYS A 159 -10.70 -6.86 -1.14
C LYS A 159 -9.90 -5.55 -1.20
N GLY A 160 -10.44 -4.44 -0.69
CA GLY A 160 -9.81 -3.12 -0.73
C GLY A 160 -9.21 -2.70 0.62
N SER A 161 -8.49 -1.57 0.61
CA SER A 161 -7.81 -1.00 1.78
C SER A 161 -8.43 0.33 2.18
N LEU A 162 -8.98 0.39 3.39
CA LEU A 162 -9.51 1.64 3.98
C LEU A 162 -8.40 2.64 4.28
N VAL A 163 -7.22 2.15 4.68
CA VAL A 163 -6.06 3.00 4.99
C VAL A 163 -5.60 3.73 3.74
N THR A 164 -5.65 3.09 2.57
CA THR A 164 -5.27 3.71 1.30
C THR A 164 -6.13 4.92 0.97
N LEU A 165 -7.44 4.88 1.26
CA LEU A 165 -8.30 6.05 1.07
C LEU A 165 -7.86 7.25 1.94
N GLY A 166 -7.49 6.99 3.19
CA GLY A 166 -6.95 8.02 4.07
C GLY A 166 -5.60 8.55 3.59
N ILE A 167 -4.68 7.67 3.20
CA ILE A 167 -3.36 8.07 2.69
C ILE A 167 -3.48 8.94 1.45
N LEU A 168 -4.40 8.63 0.53
CA LEU A 168 -4.67 9.48 -0.63
C LEU A 168 -5.12 10.88 -0.20
N CYS A 169 -5.99 10.98 0.81
CA CYS A 169 -6.39 12.27 1.37
C CYS A 169 -5.22 13.04 1.98
N ASN A 170 -4.27 12.34 2.61
CA ASN A 170 -3.13 12.96 3.26
C ASN A 170 -2.04 13.39 2.28
N CYS A 171 -1.76 12.59 1.26
CA CYS A 171 -0.63 12.78 0.35
C CYS A 171 -1.01 13.44 -0.98
N CYS A 172 -2.27 13.35 -1.39
CA CYS A 172 -2.76 13.89 -2.67
C CYS A 172 -4.09 14.67 -2.48
N PRO A 173 -4.16 15.62 -1.53
CA PRO A 173 -5.43 16.26 -1.14
C PRO A 173 -6.12 16.97 -2.31
N GLU A 174 -5.37 17.71 -3.13
CA GLU A 174 -5.94 18.43 -4.27
C GLU A 174 -6.56 17.47 -5.30
N ASN A 175 -5.91 16.33 -5.55
CA ASN A 175 -6.39 15.34 -6.52
C ASN A 175 -7.65 14.60 -6.03
N VAL A 176 -7.78 14.36 -4.72
CA VAL A 176 -8.92 13.63 -4.16
C VAL A 176 -10.00 14.51 -3.55
N ALA A 177 -9.82 15.83 -3.52
CA ALA A 177 -10.81 16.77 -3.01
C ALA A 177 -12.22 16.56 -3.59
N PRO A 178 -12.41 16.30 -4.91
CA PRO A 178 -13.73 16.03 -5.47
C PRO A 178 -14.42 14.77 -4.92
N LYS A 179 -13.65 13.84 -4.34
CA LYS A 179 -14.13 12.59 -3.75
C LYS A 179 -14.04 12.56 -2.22
N ALA A 180 -13.60 13.64 -1.56
CA ALA A 180 -13.38 13.67 -0.12
C ALA A 180 -14.64 13.27 0.68
N ASN A 181 -15.82 13.77 0.29
CA ASN A 181 -17.09 13.41 0.94
C ASN A 181 -17.44 11.91 0.79
N LEU A 182 -17.14 11.31 -0.37
CA LEU A 182 -17.32 9.89 -0.59
C LEU A 182 -16.36 9.08 0.29
N ILE A 183 -15.08 9.48 0.35
CA ILE A 183 -14.06 8.84 1.19
C ILE A 183 -14.48 8.86 2.65
N LEU A 184 -14.89 10.03 3.17
CA LEU A 184 -15.38 10.18 4.53
C LEU A 184 -16.55 9.24 4.80
N LYS A 185 -17.56 9.23 3.92
CA LYS A 185 -18.71 8.34 4.01
C LYS A 185 -18.28 6.87 4.11
N ILE A 186 -17.35 6.42 3.27
CA ILE A 186 -16.87 5.03 3.27
C ILE A 186 -16.19 4.69 4.59
N LEU A 187 -15.28 5.54 5.06
CA LEU A 187 -14.53 5.32 6.30
C LEU A 187 -15.47 5.27 7.51
N LYS A 188 -16.42 6.21 7.60
CA LYS A 188 -17.46 6.22 8.66
C LYS A 188 -18.30 4.95 8.61
N GLU A 189 -18.84 4.60 7.45
CA GLU A 189 -19.70 3.42 7.31
C GLU A 189 -18.99 2.14 7.73
N GLN A 190 -17.71 1.97 7.36
CA GLN A 190 -16.96 0.78 7.73
C GLN A 190 -16.65 0.74 9.23
N LEU A 191 -16.29 1.88 9.85
CA LEU A 191 -16.11 1.93 11.29
C LEU A 191 -17.40 1.54 12.03
N ILE A 192 -18.55 2.13 11.66
CA ILE A 192 -19.83 1.89 12.31
C ILE A 192 -20.28 0.43 12.12
N LYS A 193 -20.22 -0.09 10.88
CA LYS A 193 -20.62 -1.48 10.58
C LYS A 193 -19.78 -2.51 11.33
N LYS A 194 -18.49 -2.23 11.55
CA LYS A 194 -17.52 -3.21 12.07
C LYS A 194 -17.20 -3.05 13.56
N THR A 195 -17.89 -2.15 14.26
CA THR A 195 -17.82 -1.97 15.73
C THR A 195 -19.07 -2.49 16.45
N GLY A 196 -19.84 -3.37 15.78
CA GLY A 196 -21.07 -3.99 16.29
C GLY A 196 -20.87 -5.03 17.40
N ARG A 197 -21.75 -6.03 17.50
CA ARG A 197 -21.67 -7.07 18.56
C ARG A 197 -20.47 -8.00 18.42
N GLN A 198 -20.01 -8.25 17.19
CA GLN A 198 -18.76 -8.96 16.89
C GLN A 198 -17.90 -8.04 16.02
N PRO A 199 -16.98 -7.27 16.63
CA PRO A 199 -16.19 -6.30 15.90
C PRO A 199 -15.14 -6.98 15.03
N ASP A 200 -14.96 -6.47 13.82
CA ASP A 200 -13.86 -6.83 12.93
C ASP A 200 -12.73 -5.82 13.16
N LEU A 201 -11.85 -6.16 14.10
CA LEU A 201 -10.81 -5.25 14.59
C LEU A 201 -9.84 -4.82 13.49
N THR A 202 -9.58 -5.68 12.50
CA THR A 202 -8.71 -5.37 11.36
C THR A 202 -9.32 -4.28 10.50
N VAL A 203 -10.60 -4.42 10.13
CA VAL A 203 -11.30 -3.40 9.32
C VAL A 203 -11.51 -2.12 10.13
N ALA A 204 -11.82 -2.24 11.42
CA ALA A 204 -11.99 -1.09 12.30
C ALA A 204 -10.69 -0.29 12.46
N ALA A 205 -9.55 -0.96 12.68
CA ALA A 205 -8.23 -0.30 12.73
C ALA A 205 -7.89 0.40 11.41
N GLY A 206 -8.21 -0.24 10.27
CA GLY A 206 -8.06 0.37 8.96
C GLY A 206 -8.92 1.62 8.76
N ALA A 207 -10.18 1.59 9.23
CA ALA A 207 -11.08 2.73 9.19
C ALA A 207 -10.59 3.88 10.07
N VAL A 208 -10.17 3.59 11.31
CA VAL A 208 -9.62 4.59 12.23
C VAL A 208 -8.38 5.24 11.64
N LYS A 209 -7.41 4.46 11.18
CA LYS A 209 -6.19 4.99 10.55
C LYS A 209 -6.49 5.80 9.29
N GLY A 210 -7.46 5.36 8.49
CA GLY A 210 -7.94 6.10 7.33
C GLY A 210 -8.56 7.46 7.70
N LEU A 211 -9.40 7.50 8.75
CA LEU A 211 -9.99 8.74 9.28
C LEU A 211 -8.93 9.68 9.83
N THR A 212 -7.91 9.16 10.54
CA THR A 212 -6.79 9.98 11.03
C THR A 212 -6.10 10.72 9.88
N TYR A 213 -5.76 10.02 8.79
CA TYR A 213 -5.16 10.66 7.63
C TYR A 213 -6.10 11.63 6.91
N TYR A 214 -7.39 11.31 6.83
CA TYR A 214 -8.40 12.19 6.24
C TYR A 214 -8.49 13.53 6.97
N ILE A 215 -8.62 13.49 8.30
CA ILE A 215 -8.84 14.68 9.14
C ILE A 215 -7.67 15.67 9.03
N ASN A 216 -6.44 15.18 8.86
CA ASN A 216 -5.25 16.03 8.72
C ASN A 216 -5.30 17.00 7.52
N ASN A 217 -6.06 16.67 6.47
CA ASN A 217 -6.08 17.46 5.23
C ASN A 217 -7.48 17.90 4.77
N PHE A 218 -8.55 17.35 5.35
CA PHE A 218 -9.94 17.78 5.10
C PHE A 218 -10.67 18.14 6.39
N PRO A 219 -10.20 19.13 7.17
CA PRO A 219 -10.89 19.57 8.37
C PRO A 219 -12.12 20.43 8.07
N GLN A 220 -12.18 21.05 6.88
CA GLN A 220 -13.29 21.92 6.47
C GLN A 220 -14.62 21.13 6.43
N GLY A 221 -15.59 21.58 7.24
CA GLY A 221 -16.87 20.90 7.43
C GLY A 221 -16.89 19.82 8.53
N LEU A 222 -15.75 19.57 9.18
CA LEU A 222 -15.66 18.77 10.41
C LEU A 222 -15.58 19.65 11.66
N GLU A 223 -14.85 20.77 11.60
CA GLU A 223 -14.57 21.66 12.75
C GLU A 223 -15.83 22.12 13.49
N ASP A 224 -16.92 22.43 12.78
CA ASP A 224 -18.21 22.84 13.37
C ASP A 224 -19.25 21.70 13.43
N ASN A 225 -18.87 20.49 13.04
CA ASN A 225 -19.78 19.36 12.96
C ASN A 225 -19.72 18.53 14.24
N SER A 226 -20.24 19.09 15.33
CA SER A 226 -20.37 18.36 16.61
C SER A 226 -21.09 17.00 16.45
N ALA A 227 -22.03 16.91 15.50
CA ALA A 227 -22.71 15.66 15.16
C ALA A 227 -21.76 14.61 14.56
N PHE A 228 -20.75 15.01 13.77
CA PHE A 228 -19.74 14.10 13.24
C PHE A 228 -18.91 13.44 14.36
N TYR A 229 -18.36 14.24 15.28
CA TYR A 229 -17.57 13.71 16.39
C TYR A 229 -18.44 12.90 17.37
N SER A 230 -19.66 13.37 17.65
CA SER A 230 -20.61 12.65 18.49
C SER A 230 -21.04 11.30 17.91
N ASP A 231 -21.05 11.16 16.58
CA ASP A 231 -21.35 9.91 15.90
C ASP A 231 -20.16 8.93 15.95
N LEU A 232 -18.92 9.41 15.78
CA LEU A 232 -17.73 8.55 15.77
C LEU A 232 -17.23 8.15 17.16
N TYR A 233 -17.32 9.04 18.15
CA TYR A 233 -16.76 8.85 19.48
C TYR A 233 -17.19 7.51 20.14
N PRO A 234 -18.49 7.12 20.15
CA PRO A 234 -18.91 5.87 20.77
C PRO A 234 -18.26 4.63 20.13
N HIS A 235 -18.01 4.67 18.82
CA HIS A 235 -17.40 3.56 18.08
C HIS A 235 -15.90 3.45 18.36
N ILE A 236 -15.19 4.58 18.37
CA ILE A 236 -13.76 4.64 18.72
C ILE A 236 -13.57 4.21 20.19
N HIS A 237 -14.37 4.77 21.09
CA HIS A 237 -14.31 4.45 22.51
C HIS A 237 -14.56 2.95 22.77
N LYS A 238 -15.55 2.36 22.09
CA LYS A 238 -15.82 0.92 22.19
C LYS A 238 -14.67 0.04 21.68
N LEU A 239 -13.91 0.50 20.68
CA LEU A 239 -12.70 -0.21 20.22
C LEU A 239 -11.58 -0.16 21.25
N LEU A 240 -11.42 0.97 21.95
CA LEU A 240 -10.40 1.15 22.98
C LEU A 240 -10.74 0.38 24.26
N ASN A 241 -12.03 0.33 24.63
CA ASN A 241 -12.51 -0.34 25.83
C ASN A 241 -13.79 -1.15 25.54
N PRO A 242 -13.67 -2.40 25.05
CA PRO A 242 -14.81 -3.23 24.66
C PRO A 242 -15.77 -3.57 25.81
N GLU A 243 -15.26 -3.63 27.04
CA GLU A 243 -16.01 -4.01 28.24
C GLU A 243 -16.70 -2.82 28.94
N LEU A 244 -16.34 -1.60 28.58
CA LEU A 244 -16.86 -0.40 29.24
C LEU A 244 -18.23 -0.04 28.65
N LYS A 245 -19.30 -0.22 29.44
CA LYS A 245 -20.64 0.26 29.08
C LYS A 245 -20.66 1.79 29.19
N LEU A 246 -20.61 2.48 28.05
CA LEU A 246 -20.79 3.93 28.01
C LEU A 246 -22.12 4.32 28.67
N PRO A 247 -22.14 5.18 29.69
CA PRO A 247 -23.36 5.82 30.16
C PRO A 247 -23.98 6.60 28.98
N LYS A 248 -25.31 6.61 28.86
CA LYS A 248 -26.06 7.32 27.79
C LYS A 248 -25.76 8.84 27.66
N ARG A 249 -24.90 9.42 28.50
CA ARG A 249 -24.66 10.87 28.61
C ARG A 249 -23.16 11.18 28.75
N GLU A 250 -22.40 11.04 27.68
CA GLU A 250 -21.04 11.62 27.57
C GLU A 250 -20.86 12.45 26.29
N ALA A 251 -21.95 12.91 25.66
CA ALA A 251 -21.85 14.07 24.78
C ALA A 251 -21.74 15.30 25.70
N GLN A 252 -20.55 15.93 25.76
CA GLN A 252 -20.40 17.25 26.36
C GLN A 252 -21.44 18.17 25.70
N ARG A 253 -22.33 18.75 26.52
CA ARG A 253 -23.16 19.86 26.09
C ARG A 253 -22.18 21.00 25.80
N GLY A 254 -22.15 21.48 24.56
CA GLY A 254 -21.47 22.73 24.23
C GLY A 254 -21.98 23.82 25.19
N ILE A 255 -21.04 24.52 25.81
CA ILE A 255 -21.28 25.79 26.48
C ILE A 255 -21.20 26.86 25.41
#